data_AF-A9FEZ0-F1
#
_entry.id   AF-A9FEZ0-F1
#
_cell.length_a   1.000
_cell.length_b   1.000
_cell.length_c   1.000
_cell.angle_alpha   90.00
_cell.angle_beta   90.00
_cell.angle_gamma   90.00
#
_symmetry.space_group_name_H-M   'P 1'
#
loop_
_entity.id
_entity.type
_entity.pdbx_description
1 polymer ?
#
loop_
_entity_poly.entity_id
_entity_poly.type
_entity_poly.pdbx_seq_one_letter_code
_entity_poly.pdbx_strand_id
1 'polypeptide(L)'
;MARAFSVAALAIAEGGANAVGAVRFTCAEAELEVELVRVAGYAEGFALGAVAAPVRFGVPYTAIRGLFRRGKALCVALDPSACSPHNCFVLARFEGDLPGVPGVTSPAAMEAMESAYRARLNARMASWIAPAPLGVLAAALSPDYLASGPLGTASLACLVALATWLALRFVARLATWGGPPSDRLRDALVAEMSSRMGFASERLAASSPGSPAAPVFAPRPTPLGELPGREQRRGVEEGIDALPLRARVLVPAALAVIGIVATMAFVQRFAAPRDQPPAERQAARGVGQATRGATAALLASEARERAEPSFPHCLCDRADSPLWRAGVPILSLLGSTGPDDGAGVIAPILRRDRADDDAESEAGAGQGDAAGEPRDAGAEPGDAGRAGRSTRPARGRYDFELAVVNNSGAPVSDFRVLLTFARRDRRGERAGITERGLFWEGALGPGRAVKWHVEAPGTEVKIEPGVTGMLDGETGVASPDAFFQLTRARYRVVRIHAAMMLAWLRDPRARDALVALLPAAPAEEAMLGRIRRATADVIPCSAAVVEGRLRACLFNGGVNPVRGVTLREVAAGEGSAPRSWPVAATLPVHEGVEVTLPLEGSAAPEELEVVPQER
;
A
#
# COMPACT_ATOMS: atom_id res chain seq x y z
N MET A 1 -22.12 32.98 -18.93
CA MET A 1 -22.26 31.66 -18.27
C MET A 1 -21.14 30.77 -18.77
N ALA A 2 -20.14 30.47 -17.94
CA ALA A 2 -19.08 29.54 -18.29
C ALA A 2 -19.70 28.15 -18.47
N ARG A 3 -19.41 27.47 -19.59
CA ARG A 3 -19.96 26.14 -19.85
C ARG A 3 -19.30 25.11 -18.92
N ALA A 4 -20.10 24.25 -18.31
CA ALA A 4 -19.61 23.14 -17.49
C ALA A 4 -18.88 22.12 -18.38
N PHE A 5 -17.65 21.76 -18.00
CA PHE A 5 -16.87 20.71 -18.65
C PHE A 5 -17.37 19.35 -18.15
N SER A 6 -17.69 18.42 -19.05
CA SER A 6 -18.20 17.09 -18.68
C SER A 6 -17.44 15.98 -19.40
N VAL A 7 -17.12 14.91 -18.67
CA VAL A 7 -16.39 13.75 -19.18
C VAL A 7 -16.95 12.46 -18.58
N ALA A 8 -17.15 11.47 -19.43
CA ALA A 8 -17.46 10.11 -19.04
C ALA A 8 -16.17 9.31 -18.87
N ALA A 9 -16.12 8.43 -17.87
CA ALA A 9 -15.00 7.57 -17.59
C ALA A 9 -15.47 6.20 -17.10
N LEU A 10 -14.59 5.21 -17.17
CA LEU A 10 -14.80 3.88 -16.63
C LEU A 10 -14.11 3.76 -15.27
N ALA A 11 -14.89 3.63 -14.19
CA ALA A 11 -14.37 3.27 -12.87
C ALA A 11 -13.98 1.78 -12.86
N ILE A 12 -12.74 1.49 -12.46
CA ILE A 12 -12.15 0.14 -12.52
C ILE A 12 -11.86 -0.42 -11.12
N ALA A 13 -11.94 -1.75 -11.02
CA ALA A 13 -11.60 -2.52 -9.82
C ALA A 13 -10.08 -2.52 -9.62
N GLU A 14 -9.56 -1.54 -8.90
CA GLU A 14 -8.15 -1.41 -8.52
C GLU A 14 -8.06 -1.09 -7.01
N GLY A 15 -6.90 -1.35 -6.40
CA GLY A 15 -6.69 -1.11 -4.97
C GLY A 15 -7.00 0.34 -4.57
N GLY A 16 -7.92 0.51 -3.62
CA GLY A 16 -8.38 1.81 -3.15
C GLY A 16 -9.64 2.34 -3.85
N ALA A 17 -10.11 1.71 -4.94
CA ALA A 17 -11.43 2.01 -5.49
C ALA A 17 -12.54 1.45 -4.58
N ASN A 18 -13.71 2.09 -4.58
CA ASN A 18 -14.91 1.55 -3.93
C ASN A 18 -16.15 1.53 -4.85
N ALA A 19 -15.93 1.84 -6.13
CA ALA A 19 -16.94 1.92 -7.17
C ALA A 19 -16.38 1.38 -8.48
N VAL A 20 -17.18 0.58 -9.20
CA VAL A 20 -16.82 0.03 -10.53
C VAL A 20 -18.00 0.19 -11.47
N GLY A 21 -17.78 0.76 -12.65
CA GLY A 21 -18.85 1.01 -13.63
C GLY A 21 -18.60 2.27 -14.46
N ALA A 22 -19.58 2.68 -15.26
CA ALA A 22 -19.50 3.92 -16.01
C ALA A 22 -19.86 5.10 -15.10
N VAL A 23 -19.05 6.15 -15.13
CA VAL A 23 -19.26 7.36 -14.33
C VAL A 23 -19.09 8.59 -15.21
N ARG A 24 -19.89 9.62 -14.95
CA ARG A 24 -19.74 10.93 -15.60
C ARG A 24 -19.46 11.99 -14.56
N PHE A 25 -18.42 12.78 -14.82
CA PHE A 25 -18.04 13.93 -14.02
C PHE A 25 -18.37 15.18 -14.81
N THR A 26 -19.19 16.06 -14.24
CA THR A 26 -19.45 17.39 -14.76
C THR A 26 -18.90 18.41 -13.78
N CYS A 27 -17.87 19.14 -14.20
CA CYS A 27 -17.29 20.24 -13.44
C CYS A 27 -18.20 21.46 -13.58
N ALA A 28 -19.22 21.56 -12.72
CA ALA A 28 -20.07 22.74 -12.63
C ALA A 28 -19.35 23.86 -11.87
N GLU A 29 -19.96 25.05 -11.82
CA GLU A 29 -19.27 26.23 -11.28
C GLU A 29 -18.99 26.13 -9.76
N ALA A 30 -19.95 25.61 -9.00
CA ALA A 30 -19.89 25.52 -7.54
C ALA A 30 -19.54 24.11 -7.01
N GLU A 31 -19.84 23.08 -7.78
CA GLU A 31 -19.69 21.69 -7.37
C GLU A 31 -19.30 20.78 -8.55
N LEU A 32 -18.81 19.59 -8.21
CA LEU A 32 -18.58 18.49 -9.13
C LEU A 32 -19.83 17.61 -9.13
N GLU A 33 -20.59 17.60 -10.23
CA GLU A 33 -21.69 16.66 -10.38
C GLU A 33 -21.14 15.29 -10.82
N VAL A 34 -21.48 14.25 -10.06
CA VAL A 34 -21.11 12.87 -10.35
C VAL A 34 -22.39 12.11 -10.71
N GLU A 35 -22.42 11.55 -11.91
CA GLU A 35 -23.45 10.62 -12.33
C GLU A 35 -22.88 9.20 -12.41
N LEU A 36 -23.45 8.31 -11.63
CA LEU A 36 -23.12 6.89 -11.63
C LEU A 36 -24.09 6.16 -12.56
N VAL A 37 -23.57 5.54 -13.63
CA VAL A 37 -24.38 4.72 -14.55
C VAL A 37 -23.90 3.29 -14.49
N ARG A 38 -24.76 2.42 -13.94
CA ARG A 38 -24.45 0.99 -13.75
C ARG A 38 -23.24 0.72 -12.86
N VAL A 39 -23.07 1.53 -11.83
CA VAL A 39 -21.99 1.35 -10.85
C VAL A 39 -22.39 0.32 -9.81
N ALA A 40 -21.48 -0.62 -9.56
CA ALA A 40 -21.55 -1.56 -8.46
C ALA A 40 -20.61 -1.11 -7.33
N GLY A 41 -21.03 -1.37 -6.08
CA GLY A 41 -20.15 -1.24 -4.91
C GLY A 41 -18.99 -2.21 -5.03
N TYR A 42 -17.78 -1.72 -4.75
CA TYR A 42 -16.57 -2.53 -4.76
C TYR A 42 -15.92 -2.49 -3.38
N ALA A 43 -15.79 -3.66 -2.76
CA ALA A 43 -15.10 -3.82 -1.49
C ALA A 43 -14.24 -5.08 -1.57
N GLU A 44 -12.97 -4.98 -1.16
CA GLU A 44 -12.08 -6.13 -0.97
C GLU A 44 -11.97 -7.08 -2.18
N GLY A 45 -11.99 -6.56 -3.41
CA GLY A 45 -11.87 -7.39 -4.61
C GLY A 45 -13.19 -7.89 -5.19
N PHE A 46 -14.32 -7.67 -4.51
CA PHE A 46 -15.65 -8.10 -4.94
C PHE A 46 -16.53 -6.93 -5.37
N ALA A 47 -17.14 -7.06 -6.55
CA ALA A 47 -18.21 -6.19 -7.01
C ALA A 47 -19.55 -6.93 -6.82
N LEU A 48 -20.34 -6.55 -5.83
CA LEU A 48 -21.68 -7.11 -5.65
C LEU A 48 -22.58 -6.57 -6.76
N GLY A 49 -23.08 -7.47 -7.62
CA GLY A 49 -23.74 -7.19 -8.89
C GLY A 49 -25.11 -6.52 -8.84
N ALA A 50 -25.32 -5.53 -7.97
CA ALA A 50 -26.47 -4.63 -8.04
C ALA A 50 -26.07 -3.38 -8.84
N VAL A 51 -26.52 -3.33 -10.09
CA VAL A 51 -26.45 -2.17 -10.97
C VAL A 51 -27.51 -1.18 -10.47
N ALA A 52 -27.11 -0.17 -9.69
CA ALA A 52 -28.05 0.85 -9.25
C ALA A 52 -28.62 1.63 -10.44
N ALA A 53 -29.88 2.09 -10.33
CA ALA A 53 -30.45 3.10 -11.22
C ALA A 53 -29.50 4.31 -11.29
N PRO A 54 -29.44 5.05 -12.40
CA PRO A 54 -28.51 6.17 -12.52
C PRO A 54 -28.71 7.17 -11.37
N VAL A 55 -27.67 7.34 -10.54
CA VAL A 55 -27.69 8.27 -9.41
C VAL A 55 -26.85 9.47 -9.77
N ARG A 56 -27.42 10.68 -9.60
CA ARG A 56 -26.72 11.95 -9.75
C ARG A 56 -26.60 12.61 -8.39
N PHE A 57 -25.41 13.07 -8.04
CA PHE A 57 -25.20 13.86 -6.83
C PHE A 57 -24.12 14.91 -7.07
N GLY A 58 -24.27 16.06 -6.41
CA GLY A 58 -23.29 17.14 -6.39
C GLY A 58 -22.29 16.94 -5.26
N VAL A 59 -21.02 17.23 -5.54
CA VAL A 59 -19.93 17.14 -4.58
C VAL A 59 -19.23 18.48 -4.53
N PRO A 60 -19.25 19.20 -3.39
CA PRO A 60 -18.57 20.47 -3.32
C PRO A 60 -17.06 20.25 -3.54
N TYR A 61 -16.39 21.15 -4.25
CA TYR A 61 -14.95 21.00 -4.54
C TYR A 61 -14.09 20.89 -3.27
N THR A 62 -14.57 21.43 -2.14
CA THR A 62 -13.94 21.30 -0.81
C THR A 62 -14.01 19.89 -0.23
N ALA A 63 -14.91 19.04 -0.71
CA ALA A 63 -15.03 17.63 -0.32
C ALA A 63 -14.18 16.69 -1.18
N ILE A 64 -13.45 17.20 -2.19
CA ILE A 64 -12.47 16.40 -2.94
C ILE A 64 -11.21 16.30 -2.09
N ARG A 65 -10.96 15.12 -1.54
CA ARG A 65 -9.83 14.83 -0.64
C ARG A 65 -8.55 14.50 -1.40
N GLY A 66 -8.65 14.00 -2.63
CA GLY A 66 -7.49 13.64 -3.43
C GLY A 66 -7.78 13.55 -4.92
N LEU A 67 -6.84 14.06 -5.71
CA LEU A 67 -6.83 13.95 -7.16
C LEU A 67 -5.39 13.65 -7.60
N PHE A 68 -5.12 12.43 -8.06
CA PHE A 68 -3.76 12.05 -8.45
C PHE A 68 -3.75 10.99 -9.56
N ARG A 69 -2.66 10.96 -10.32
CA ARG A 69 -2.47 9.98 -11.40
C ARG A 69 -1.76 8.74 -10.89
N ARG A 70 -2.21 7.57 -11.33
CA ARG A 70 -1.55 6.28 -11.11
C ARG A 70 -1.36 5.60 -12.46
N GLY A 71 -0.20 5.81 -13.07
CA GLY A 71 0.05 5.39 -14.46
C GLY A 71 -0.94 6.03 -15.43
N LYS A 72 -1.77 5.22 -16.09
CA LYS A 72 -2.82 5.69 -17.01
C LYS A 72 -4.15 6.02 -16.33
N ALA A 73 -4.34 5.59 -15.07
CA ALA A 73 -5.55 5.83 -14.32
C ALA A 73 -5.52 7.18 -13.58
N LEU A 74 -6.70 7.74 -13.34
CA LEU A 74 -6.92 8.90 -12.48
C LEU A 74 -7.66 8.47 -11.21
N CYS A 75 -7.05 8.70 -10.06
CA CYS A 75 -7.67 8.45 -8.77
C CYS A 75 -8.35 9.71 -8.26
N VAL A 76 -9.64 9.60 -7.93
CA VAL A 76 -10.45 10.66 -7.33
C VAL A 76 -10.97 10.16 -5.99
N ALA A 77 -10.52 10.78 -4.91
CA ALA A 77 -10.96 10.51 -3.55
C ALA A 77 -11.85 11.66 -3.06
N LEU A 78 -13.06 11.31 -2.65
CA LEU A 78 -14.08 12.20 -2.12
C LEU A 78 -14.27 11.93 -0.63
N ASP A 79 -14.76 12.94 0.07
CA ASP A 79 -15.11 12.83 1.49
C ASP A 79 -16.26 11.81 1.67
N PRO A 80 -16.07 10.76 2.50
CA PRO A 80 -17.13 9.80 2.81
C PRO A 80 -18.41 10.44 3.36
N SER A 81 -18.30 11.57 4.07
CA SER A 81 -19.45 12.29 4.62
C SER A 81 -20.29 12.98 3.54
N ALA A 82 -19.67 13.33 2.40
CA ALA A 82 -20.36 13.94 1.26
C ALA A 82 -20.89 12.88 0.28
N CYS A 83 -20.20 11.74 0.14
CA CYS A 83 -20.48 10.75 -0.90
C CYS A 83 -20.37 9.31 -0.39
N SER A 84 -21.33 8.84 0.40
CA SER A 84 -21.45 7.41 0.77
C SER A 84 -22.53 6.73 -0.06
N PRO A 85 -22.32 5.50 -0.59
CA PRO A 85 -21.20 4.61 -0.35
C PRO A 85 -20.02 4.77 -1.33
N HIS A 86 -20.11 5.60 -2.37
CA HIS A 86 -19.11 5.71 -3.44
C HIS A 86 -18.26 6.98 -3.30
N ASN A 87 -17.12 6.86 -2.64
CA ASN A 87 -16.24 7.98 -2.32
C ASN A 87 -14.82 7.84 -2.91
N CYS A 88 -14.44 6.69 -3.49
CA CYS A 88 -13.12 6.51 -4.09
C CYS A 88 -13.23 5.88 -5.49
N PHE A 89 -12.83 6.64 -6.50
CA PHE A 89 -12.88 6.21 -7.90
C PHE A 89 -11.48 6.06 -8.47
N VAL A 90 -11.22 4.94 -9.13
CA VAL A 90 -10.06 4.77 -10.01
C VAL A 90 -10.58 4.74 -11.44
N LEU A 91 -10.28 5.80 -12.19
CA LEU A 91 -10.87 6.07 -13.50
C LEU A 91 -9.89 5.72 -14.61
N ALA A 92 -10.37 4.98 -15.60
CA ALA A 92 -9.70 4.70 -16.85
C ALA A 92 -10.63 4.99 -18.02
N ARG A 93 -10.07 5.10 -19.23
CA ARG A 93 -10.80 5.34 -20.49
C ARG A 93 -11.81 6.50 -20.40
N PHE A 94 -11.37 7.67 -20.83
CA PHE A 94 -12.15 8.89 -20.82
C PHE A 94 -12.76 9.14 -22.21
N GLU A 95 -14.04 9.47 -22.24
CA GLU A 95 -14.76 9.91 -23.43
C GLU A 95 -15.59 11.14 -23.11
N GLY A 96 -15.62 12.12 -24.01
CA GLY A 96 -16.24 13.41 -23.78
C GLY A 96 -15.74 14.43 -24.78
N ASP A 97 -16.32 15.62 -24.72
CA ASP A 97 -15.95 16.70 -25.63
C ASP A 97 -14.73 17.45 -25.08
N LEU A 98 -13.76 17.69 -25.96
CA LEU A 98 -12.61 18.51 -25.62
C LEU A 98 -13.06 19.96 -25.37
N PRO A 99 -12.46 20.65 -24.39
CA PRO A 99 -12.79 22.05 -24.11
C PRO A 99 -12.54 22.89 -25.37
N GLY A 100 -13.59 23.56 -25.87
CA GLY A 100 -13.53 24.42 -27.05
C GLY A 100 -14.25 23.91 -28.31
N VAL A 101 -14.71 22.65 -28.35
CA VAL A 101 -15.55 22.13 -29.43
C VAL A 101 -17.02 22.14 -28.98
N PRO A 102 -17.94 22.83 -29.67
CA PRO A 102 -19.32 22.97 -29.22
C PRO A 102 -20.13 21.70 -29.46
N GLY A 103 -20.81 21.24 -28.40
CA GLY A 103 -21.98 20.38 -28.51
C GLY A 103 -22.08 19.42 -27.34
N VAL A 104 -23.14 19.59 -26.53
CA VAL A 104 -23.81 18.56 -25.71
C VAL A 104 -23.05 17.22 -25.66
N THR A 105 -22.49 16.84 -24.50
CA THR A 105 -22.01 15.46 -24.29
C THR A 105 -23.13 14.53 -24.69
N SER A 106 -23.00 13.94 -25.87
CA SER A 106 -24.11 13.20 -26.45
C SER A 106 -24.41 11.99 -25.56
N PRO A 107 -25.68 11.56 -25.49
CA PRO A 107 -26.03 10.24 -24.94
C PRO A 107 -25.08 9.13 -25.42
N ALA A 108 -24.49 9.29 -26.61
CA ALA A 108 -23.52 8.38 -27.20
C ALA A 108 -22.22 8.20 -26.38
N ALA A 109 -21.74 9.19 -25.61
CA ALA A 109 -20.55 9.02 -24.77
C ALA A 109 -20.82 8.04 -23.61
N MET A 110 -22.02 8.12 -23.02
CA MET A 110 -22.46 7.20 -21.98
C MET A 110 -22.77 5.81 -22.56
N GLU A 111 -23.42 5.75 -23.73
CA GLU A 111 -23.63 4.49 -24.45
C GLU A 111 -22.30 3.83 -24.84
N ALA A 112 -21.29 4.62 -25.21
CA ALA A 112 -19.96 4.12 -25.54
C ALA A 112 -19.24 3.58 -24.29
N MET A 113 -19.33 4.25 -23.13
CA MET A 113 -18.83 3.70 -21.86
C MET A 113 -19.59 2.44 -21.44
N GLU A 114 -20.90 2.39 -21.64
CA GLU A 114 -21.70 1.20 -21.38
C GLU A 114 -21.28 0.05 -22.30
N SER A 115 -21.07 0.34 -23.59
CA SER A 115 -20.59 -0.65 -24.55
C SER A 115 -19.20 -1.16 -24.20
N ALA A 116 -18.31 -0.29 -23.71
CA ALA A 116 -16.98 -0.64 -23.25
C ALA A 116 -17.03 -1.50 -21.98
N TYR A 117 -17.92 -1.18 -21.04
CA TYR A 117 -18.14 -1.98 -19.84
C TYR A 117 -18.68 -3.38 -20.19
N ARG A 118 -19.70 -3.46 -21.05
CA ARG A 118 -20.23 -4.75 -21.54
C ARG A 118 -19.18 -5.54 -22.32
N ALA A 119 -18.40 -4.89 -23.18
CA ALA A 119 -17.31 -5.52 -23.90
C ALA A 119 -16.25 -6.09 -22.95
N ARG A 120 -15.93 -5.38 -21.86
CA ARG A 120 -15.01 -5.87 -20.82
C ARG A 120 -15.57 -7.08 -20.08
N LEU A 121 -16.86 -7.04 -19.71
CA LEU A 121 -17.53 -8.16 -19.05
C LEU A 121 -17.52 -9.39 -19.95
N ASN A 122 -17.89 -9.22 -21.22
CA ASN A 122 -17.89 -10.27 -22.23
C ASN A 122 -16.47 -10.80 -22.48
N ALA A 123 -15.46 -9.94 -22.59
CA ALA A 123 -14.06 -10.36 -22.74
C ALA A 123 -13.56 -11.13 -21.52
N ARG A 124 -13.96 -10.74 -20.31
CA ARG A 124 -13.64 -11.48 -19.08
C ARG A 124 -14.30 -12.85 -19.08
N MET A 125 -15.59 -12.94 -19.39
CA MET A 125 -16.29 -14.24 -19.50
C MET A 125 -15.67 -15.12 -20.59
N ALA A 126 -15.42 -14.55 -21.78
CA ALA A 126 -14.77 -15.25 -22.89
C ALA A 126 -13.38 -15.75 -22.49
N SER A 127 -12.60 -14.98 -21.73
CA SER A 127 -11.29 -15.41 -21.25
C SER A 127 -11.36 -16.64 -20.33
N TRP A 128 -12.48 -16.88 -19.65
CA TRP A 128 -12.66 -18.07 -18.82
C TRP A 128 -13.21 -19.26 -19.62
N ILE A 129 -14.12 -19.01 -20.56
CA ILE A 129 -14.87 -20.07 -21.24
C ILE A 129 -14.16 -20.56 -22.52
N ALA A 130 -13.58 -19.65 -23.31
CA ALA A 130 -13.02 -19.97 -24.63
C ALA A 130 -11.72 -20.81 -24.65
N PRO A 131 -10.79 -20.70 -23.67
CA PRO A 131 -9.51 -21.42 -23.72
C PRO A 131 -9.61 -22.94 -23.81
N ALA A 132 -10.48 -23.55 -22.99
CA ALA A 132 -10.62 -25.00 -22.92
C ALA A 132 -11.12 -25.62 -24.24
N PRO A 133 -12.23 -25.18 -24.85
CA PRO A 133 -12.70 -25.75 -26.12
C PRO A 133 -11.71 -25.49 -27.26
N LEU A 134 -11.01 -24.35 -27.27
CA LEU A 134 -9.97 -24.07 -28.26
C LEU A 134 -8.75 -24.98 -28.09
N GLY A 135 -8.35 -25.28 -26.85
CA GLY A 135 -7.31 -26.27 -26.56
C GLY A 135 -7.70 -27.68 -27.02
N VAL A 136 -8.93 -28.11 -26.72
CA VAL A 136 -9.44 -29.42 -27.16
C VAL A 136 -9.52 -29.52 -28.68
N LEU A 137 -10.04 -28.48 -29.35
CA LEU A 137 -10.13 -28.44 -30.81
C LEU A 137 -8.73 -28.48 -31.44
N ALA A 138 -7.76 -27.75 -30.89
CA ALA A 138 -6.39 -27.77 -31.38
C ALA A 138 -5.73 -29.15 -31.21
N ALA A 139 -6.00 -29.85 -30.12
CA ALA A 139 -5.51 -31.23 -29.95
C ALA A 139 -6.20 -32.21 -30.91
N ALA A 140 -7.51 -32.09 -31.12
CA ALA A 140 -8.27 -32.93 -32.04
C ALA A 140 -7.87 -32.76 -33.52
N LEU A 141 -7.45 -31.55 -33.89
CA LEU A 141 -6.98 -31.23 -35.25
C LEU A 141 -5.45 -31.38 -35.40
N SER A 142 -4.73 -31.73 -34.33
CA SER A 142 -3.27 -31.83 -34.39
C SER A 142 -2.84 -33.08 -35.15
N PRO A 143 -1.93 -32.97 -36.13
CA PRO A 143 -1.36 -34.13 -36.78
C PRO A 143 -0.55 -34.99 -35.80
N ASP A 144 -0.55 -36.31 -35.99
CA ASP A 144 0.12 -37.27 -35.10
C ASP A 144 1.63 -37.02 -34.93
N TYR A 145 2.26 -36.33 -35.90
CA TYR A 145 3.68 -35.97 -35.83
C TYR A 145 3.98 -34.77 -34.91
N LEU A 146 2.98 -33.95 -34.54
CA LEU A 146 3.15 -32.84 -33.59
C LEU A 146 2.87 -33.25 -32.15
N ALA A 147 1.95 -34.19 -31.95
CA ALA A 147 1.52 -34.64 -30.64
C ALA A 147 1.16 -36.14 -30.69
N SER A 148 2.15 -37.00 -30.55
CA SER A 148 1.91 -38.45 -30.51
C SER A 148 1.52 -38.91 -29.10
N GLY A 149 0.45 -39.69 -29.01
CA GLY A 149 -0.01 -40.30 -27.75
C GLY A 149 -0.81 -39.35 -26.85
N PRO A 150 -1.47 -39.90 -25.81
CA PRO A 150 -2.42 -39.15 -24.98
C PRO A 150 -1.76 -38.03 -24.17
N LEU A 151 -0.49 -38.19 -23.79
CA LEU A 151 0.25 -37.17 -23.06
C LEU A 151 0.62 -35.99 -23.98
N GLY A 152 1.04 -36.29 -25.22
CA GLY A 152 1.39 -35.27 -26.22
C GLY A 152 0.19 -34.40 -26.57
N THR A 153 -0.95 -35.03 -26.86
CA THR A 153 -2.19 -34.30 -27.20
C THR A 153 -2.72 -33.47 -26.03
N ALA A 154 -2.68 -34.00 -24.80
CA ALA A 154 -3.06 -33.24 -23.61
C ALA A 154 -2.14 -32.03 -23.37
N SER A 155 -0.82 -32.19 -23.55
CA SER A 155 0.13 -31.08 -23.38
C SER A 155 -0.09 -29.95 -24.39
N LEU A 156 -0.38 -30.29 -25.65
CA LEU A 156 -0.71 -29.33 -26.70
C LEU A 156 -2.02 -28.60 -26.38
N ALA A 157 -3.05 -29.32 -25.94
CA ALA A 157 -4.33 -28.72 -25.52
C ALA A 157 -4.14 -27.68 -24.42
N CYS A 158 -3.35 -28.03 -23.39
CA CYS A 158 -3.05 -27.12 -22.27
C CYS A 158 -2.28 -25.88 -22.73
N LEU A 159 -1.29 -26.03 -23.61
CA LEU A 159 -0.51 -24.89 -24.13
C LEU A 159 -1.38 -23.93 -24.95
N VAL A 160 -2.21 -24.45 -25.86
CA VAL A 160 -3.11 -23.62 -26.68
C VAL A 160 -4.15 -22.92 -25.81
N ALA A 161 -4.72 -23.63 -24.83
CA ALA A 161 -5.64 -23.03 -23.87
C ALA A 161 -4.96 -21.89 -23.10
N LEU A 162 -3.77 -22.12 -22.54
CA LEU A 162 -3.03 -21.10 -21.80
C LEU A 162 -2.68 -19.88 -22.67
N ALA A 163 -2.21 -20.09 -23.90
CA ALA A 163 -1.89 -19.02 -24.83
C ALA A 163 -3.15 -18.19 -25.19
N THR A 164 -4.27 -18.87 -25.45
CA THR A 164 -5.55 -18.21 -25.72
C THR A 164 -6.02 -17.40 -24.51
N TRP A 165 -5.92 -17.97 -23.31
CA TRP A 165 -6.27 -17.31 -22.06
C TRP A 165 -5.46 -16.02 -21.85
N LEU A 166 -4.13 -16.09 -22.04
CA LEU A 166 -3.24 -14.94 -21.95
C LEU A 166 -3.57 -13.88 -23.00
N ALA A 167 -3.79 -14.28 -24.26
CA ALA A 167 -4.15 -13.37 -25.35
C ALA A 167 -5.47 -12.64 -25.07
N LEU A 168 -6.51 -13.36 -24.64
CA LEU A 168 -7.80 -12.77 -24.29
C LEU A 168 -7.69 -11.81 -23.09
N ARG A 169 -6.88 -12.13 -22.09
CA ARG A 169 -6.59 -11.21 -20.97
C ARG A 169 -5.83 -9.96 -21.40
N PHE A 170 -4.88 -10.10 -22.32
CA PHE A 170 -4.16 -8.97 -22.88
C PHE A 170 -5.08 -8.05 -23.68
N VAL A 171 -5.94 -8.61 -24.54
CA VAL A 171 -6.97 -7.85 -25.28
C VAL A 171 -7.93 -7.16 -24.32
N ALA A 172 -8.38 -7.85 -23.26
CA ALA A 172 -9.23 -7.25 -22.24
C ALA A 172 -8.55 -6.07 -21.54
N ARG A 173 -7.24 -6.20 -21.21
CA ARG A 173 -6.44 -5.10 -20.67
C ARG A 173 -6.33 -3.93 -21.64
N LEU A 174 -6.04 -4.18 -22.91
CA LEU A 174 -5.98 -3.10 -23.92
C LEU A 174 -7.33 -2.40 -24.07
N ALA A 175 -8.45 -3.13 -24.02
CA ALA A 175 -9.78 -2.55 -24.11
C ALA A 175 -10.14 -1.67 -22.89
N THR A 176 -9.56 -1.97 -21.71
CA THR A 176 -9.78 -1.17 -20.48
C THR A 176 -9.05 0.16 -20.51
N TRP A 177 -7.93 0.26 -21.22
CA TRP A 177 -7.17 1.49 -21.31
C TRP A 177 -7.60 2.27 -22.55
N GLY A 178 -7.94 3.55 -22.37
CA GLY A 178 -8.21 4.43 -23.50
C GLY A 178 -6.94 4.72 -24.31
N GLY A 179 -7.12 5.23 -25.54
CA GLY A 179 -6.02 5.70 -26.37
C GLY A 179 -5.59 7.14 -26.04
N PRO A 180 -4.70 7.74 -26.86
CA PRO A 180 -4.23 9.12 -26.68
C PRO A 180 -5.35 10.18 -26.50
N PRO A 181 -6.51 10.09 -27.17
CA PRO A 181 -7.62 11.02 -26.92
C PRO A 181 -8.17 10.94 -25.48
N SER A 182 -8.25 9.73 -24.93
CA SER A 182 -8.65 9.51 -23.53
C SER A 182 -7.62 10.10 -22.57
N ASP A 183 -6.32 9.99 -22.87
CA ASP A 183 -5.28 10.63 -22.05
C ASP A 183 -5.42 12.16 -22.06
N ARG A 184 -5.76 12.77 -23.20
CA ARG A 184 -6.01 14.22 -23.27
C ARG A 184 -7.24 14.65 -22.44
N LEU A 185 -8.31 13.85 -22.47
CA LEU A 185 -9.52 14.13 -21.69
C LEU A 185 -9.28 13.97 -20.19
N ARG A 186 -8.50 12.96 -19.78
CA ARG A 186 -8.03 12.82 -18.40
C ARG A 186 -7.29 14.08 -17.96
N ASP A 187 -6.37 14.55 -18.80
CA ASP A 187 -5.51 15.67 -18.48
C ASP A 187 -6.30 16.98 -18.42
N ALA A 188 -7.29 17.16 -19.30
CA ALA A 188 -8.24 18.26 -19.26
C ALA A 188 -9.12 18.23 -18.00
N LEU A 189 -9.62 17.05 -17.60
CA LEU A 189 -10.38 16.89 -16.36
C LEU A 189 -9.54 17.28 -15.14
N VAL A 190 -8.29 16.81 -15.07
CA VAL A 190 -7.38 17.16 -13.97
C VAL A 190 -7.17 18.67 -13.93
N ALA A 191 -6.88 19.30 -15.07
CA ALA A 191 -6.66 20.73 -15.14
C ALA A 191 -7.89 21.53 -14.67
N GLU A 192 -9.09 21.16 -15.12
CA GLU A 192 -10.34 21.83 -14.74
C GLU A 192 -10.62 21.64 -13.24
N MET A 193 -10.56 20.41 -12.73
CA MET A 193 -10.78 20.14 -11.29
C MET A 193 -9.76 20.87 -10.42
N SER A 194 -8.47 20.87 -10.80
CA SER A 194 -7.43 21.61 -10.08
C SER A 194 -7.68 23.12 -10.10
N SER A 195 -8.18 23.66 -11.22
CA SER A 195 -8.58 25.06 -11.31
C SER A 195 -9.73 25.38 -10.35
N ARG A 196 -10.77 24.53 -10.33
CA ARG A 196 -11.96 24.71 -9.48
C ARG A 196 -11.66 24.56 -7.99
N MET A 197 -10.72 23.70 -7.63
CA MET A 197 -10.23 23.55 -6.26
C MET A 197 -9.28 24.68 -5.82
N GLY A 198 -8.95 25.64 -6.70
CA GLY A 198 -8.05 26.75 -6.40
C GLY A 198 -6.56 26.37 -6.36
N PHE A 199 -6.18 25.20 -6.90
CA PHE A 199 -4.78 24.77 -7.00
C PHE A 199 -4.09 25.31 -8.26
N ALA A 200 -4.84 25.72 -9.29
CA ALA A 200 -4.25 26.35 -10.46
C ALA A 200 -3.75 27.76 -10.08
N SER A 201 -2.42 27.93 -10.07
CA SER A 201 -1.78 29.22 -9.85
C SER A 201 -1.98 30.10 -11.08
N GLU A 202 -2.82 31.14 -10.98
CA GLU A 202 -2.79 32.30 -11.91
C GLU A 202 -1.38 32.89 -12.05
N ARG A 203 -0.46 32.60 -11.12
CA ARG A 203 0.92 33.08 -11.14
C ARG A 203 1.80 32.50 -12.25
N LEU A 204 1.49 31.33 -12.81
CA LEU A 204 2.29 30.77 -13.92
C LEU A 204 1.89 31.33 -15.30
N ALA A 205 0.70 31.94 -15.42
CA ALA A 205 0.30 32.68 -16.62
C ALA A 205 0.81 34.14 -16.61
N ALA A 206 1.11 34.70 -15.43
CA ALA A 206 1.48 36.10 -15.25
C ALA A 206 2.99 36.38 -15.11
N SER A 207 3.88 35.39 -15.27
CA SER A 207 5.32 35.59 -15.15
C SER A 207 6.12 35.14 -16.38
N SER A 208 6.03 35.96 -17.43
CA SER A 208 7.15 36.19 -18.33
C SER A 208 7.23 37.69 -18.67
N PRO A 209 7.84 38.53 -17.80
CA PRO A 209 8.18 39.89 -18.16
C PRO A 209 9.43 39.82 -19.06
N GLY A 210 9.23 39.83 -20.38
CA GLY A 210 10.35 39.94 -21.32
C GLY A 210 10.19 39.31 -22.70
N SER A 211 9.05 38.71 -23.04
CA SER A 211 8.82 38.27 -24.43
C SER A 211 8.09 39.36 -25.21
N PRO A 212 8.63 39.88 -26.33
CA PRO A 212 8.00 40.97 -27.09
C PRO A 212 6.66 40.51 -27.67
N ALA A 213 5.67 41.39 -27.59
CA ALA A 213 4.31 41.15 -28.03
C ALA A 213 4.26 40.63 -29.47
N ALA A 214 3.55 39.53 -29.69
CA ALA A 214 3.20 39.07 -31.03
C ALA A 214 2.36 40.16 -31.72
N PRO A 215 2.67 40.53 -32.98
CA PRO A 215 1.91 41.55 -33.67
C PRO A 215 0.47 41.08 -33.92
N VAL A 216 -0.47 41.98 -33.64
CA VAL A 216 -1.87 41.88 -34.01
C VAL A 216 -1.97 41.77 -35.53
N PHE A 217 -2.27 40.58 -36.04
CA PHE A 217 -2.56 40.37 -37.45
C PHE A 217 -3.98 40.87 -37.75
N ALA A 218 -4.07 42.05 -38.38
CA ALA A 218 -5.24 42.45 -39.15
C ALA A 218 -5.28 41.65 -40.48
N PRO A 219 -6.46 41.31 -41.00
CA PRO A 219 -6.57 40.57 -42.26
C PRO A 219 -6.36 41.52 -43.44
N ARG A 220 -5.40 41.22 -44.32
CA ARG A 220 -5.35 41.77 -45.68
C ARG A 220 -4.97 40.71 -46.71
N PRO A 221 -5.45 40.87 -47.95
CA PRO A 221 -5.75 39.77 -48.85
C PRO A 221 -4.50 39.21 -49.53
N THR A 222 -4.57 37.91 -49.82
CA THR A 222 -3.65 37.15 -50.65
C THR A 222 -3.56 37.70 -52.06
N PRO A 223 -2.35 37.72 -52.65
CA PRO A 223 -2.16 37.38 -54.04
C PRO A 223 -1.44 36.03 -54.16
N LEU A 224 -1.89 35.27 -55.16
CA LEU A 224 -1.22 34.07 -55.67
C LEU A 224 0.24 34.35 -56.05
N GLY A 225 1.12 33.41 -55.73
CA GLY A 225 2.50 33.39 -56.19
C GLY A 225 3.18 32.10 -55.79
N GLU A 226 3.30 31.17 -56.73
CA GLU A 226 4.06 29.93 -56.65
C GLU A 226 5.53 30.16 -56.27
N LEU A 227 6.10 29.24 -55.48
CA LEU A 227 7.44 28.67 -55.72
C LEU A 227 7.59 27.32 -54.98
N PRO A 228 8.40 26.40 -55.51
CA PRO A 228 8.36 24.98 -55.21
C PRO A 228 9.43 24.54 -54.21
N GLY A 229 9.25 23.33 -53.68
CA GLY A 229 10.34 22.48 -53.21
C GLY A 229 10.75 22.65 -51.75
N ARG A 230 10.11 21.87 -50.87
CA ARG A 230 10.81 21.38 -49.67
C ARG A 230 10.39 19.95 -49.38
N GLU A 231 11.35 19.06 -49.53
CA GLU A 231 11.23 17.62 -49.44
C GLU A 231 10.56 17.15 -48.14
N GLN A 232 9.55 16.33 -48.35
CA GLN A 232 8.71 15.72 -47.35
C GLN A 232 9.41 14.49 -46.81
N ARG A 233 10.21 14.64 -45.75
CA ARG A 233 10.67 13.51 -44.92
C ARG A 233 9.64 13.25 -43.82
N ARG A 234 8.46 12.79 -44.22
CA ARG A 234 7.43 12.22 -43.35
C ARG A 234 7.10 10.84 -43.90
N GLY A 235 7.48 9.80 -43.17
CA GLY A 235 7.15 8.45 -43.56
C GLY A 235 7.94 7.41 -42.80
N VAL A 236 7.62 7.23 -41.51
CA VAL A 236 7.73 5.92 -40.83
C VAL A 236 6.66 5.78 -39.72
N GLU A 237 6.23 6.84 -39.02
CA GLU A 237 5.39 6.67 -37.81
C GLU A 237 3.86 6.78 -38.00
N GLU A 238 3.34 7.22 -39.15
CA GLU A 238 1.87 7.30 -39.38
C GLU A 238 1.25 5.97 -39.88
N GLY A 239 2.04 4.92 -40.10
CA GLY A 239 1.56 3.66 -40.68
C GLY A 239 0.79 2.74 -39.72
N ILE A 240 0.95 2.89 -38.42
CA ILE A 240 0.34 2.00 -37.41
C ILE A 240 -1.05 2.50 -36.98
N ASP A 241 -1.32 3.81 -37.13
CA ASP A 241 -2.54 4.44 -36.65
C ASP A 241 -3.69 4.52 -37.67
N ALA A 242 -3.40 4.27 -38.95
CA ALA A 242 -4.41 4.21 -40.02
C ALA A 242 -5.01 2.81 -40.24
N LEU A 243 -4.59 1.80 -39.47
CA LEU A 243 -5.04 0.42 -39.66
C LEU A 243 -6.45 0.21 -39.05
N PRO A 244 -7.42 -0.34 -39.81
CA PRO A 244 -8.77 -0.59 -39.32
C PRO A 244 -8.74 -1.51 -38.10
N LEU A 245 -9.69 -1.35 -37.17
CA LEU A 245 -9.76 -2.07 -35.88
C LEU A 245 -9.53 -3.59 -35.97
N ARG A 246 -9.86 -4.22 -37.10
CA ARG A 246 -9.59 -5.64 -37.39
C ARG A 246 -8.09 -5.98 -37.47
N ALA A 247 -7.26 -5.09 -38.02
CA ALA A 247 -5.82 -5.30 -38.13
C ALA A 247 -5.09 -5.18 -36.78
N ARG A 248 -5.57 -4.34 -35.85
CA ARG A 248 -4.99 -4.21 -34.49
C ARG A 248 -5.17 -5.47 -33.63
N VAL A 249 -6.16 -6.31 -33.93
CA VAL A 249 -6.39 -7.60 -33.25
C VAL A 249 -5.68 -8.74 -33.99
N LEU A 250 -5.60 -8.69 -35.32
CA LEU A 250 -5.00 -9.75 -36.12
C LEU A 250 -3.46 -9.78 -36.06
N VAL A 251 -2.80 -8.62 -35.92
CA VAL A 251 -1.32 -8.55 -35.83
C VAL A 251 -0.75 -9.26 -34.58
N PRO A 252 -1.25 -9.04 -33.35
CA PRO A 252 -0.75 -9.79 -32.19
C PRO A 252 -1.10 -11.28 -32.24
N ALA A 253 -2.25 -11.64 -32.82
CA ALA A 253 -2.60 -13.05 -33.06
C ALA A 253 -1.65 -13.71 -34.06
N ALA A 254 -1.29 -13.01 -35.15
CA ALA A 254 -0.30 -13.49 -36.12
C ALA A 254 1.09 -13.62 -35.51
N LEU A 255 1.52 -12.68 -34.66
CA LEU A 255 2.80 -12.76 -33.94
C LEU A 255 2.84 -13.92 -32.94
N ALA A 256 1.73 -14.23 -32.27
CA ALA A 256 1.63 -15.41 -31.41
C ALA A 256 1.74 -16.70 -32.21
N VAL A 257 1.07 -16.79 -33.37
CA VAL A 257 1.20 -17.94 -34.28
C VAL A 257 2.62 -18.07 -34.81
N ILE A 258 3.26 -16.97 -35.23
CA ILE A 258 4.67 -16.98 -35.66
C ILE A 258 5.59 -17.42 -34.52
N GLY A 259 5.35 -16.98 -33.29
CA GLY A 259 6.10 -17.39 -32.11
C GLY A 259 6.00 -18.89 -31.82
N ILE A 260 4.80 -19.47 -31.97
CA ILE A 260 4.54 -20.92 -31.84
C ILE A 260 5.24 -21.70 -32.96
N VAL A 261 5.15 -21.23 -34.21
CA VAL A 261 5.82 -21.87 -35.36
C VAL A 261 7.34 -21.81 -35.20
N ALA A 262 7.89 -20.68 -34.74
CA ALA A 262 9.32 -20.51 -34.52
C ALA A 262 9.85 -21.37 -33.36
N THR A 263 9.10 -21.51 -32.26
CA THR A 263 9.47 -22.42 -31.17
C THR A 263 9.37 -23.89 -31.60
N MET A 264 8.34 -24.27 -32.37
CA MET A 264 8.27 -25.61 -32.94
C MET A 264 9.42 -25.92 -33.90
N ALA A 265 9.77 -24.98 -34.79
CA ALA A 265 10.92 -25.12 -35.70
C ALA A 265 12.26 -25.22 -34.95
N PHE A 266 12.40 -24.48 -33.84
CA PHE A 266 13.57 -24.55 -32.96
C PHE A 266 13.66 -25.91 -32.26
N VAL A 267 12.57 -26.40 -31.66
CA VAL A 267 12.54 -27.70 -30.98
C VAL A 267 12.81 -28.84 -31.97
N GLN A 268 12.22 -28.81 -33.16
CA GLN A 268 12.50 -29.80 -34.21
C GLN A 268 13.97 -29.82 -34.65
N ARG A 269 14.63 -28.66 -34.67
CA ARG A 269 16.02 -28.55 -35.10
C ARG A 269 17.03 -28.97 -34.02
N PHE A 270 16.67 -28.89 -32.74
CA PHE A 270 17.61 -29.10 -31.63
C PHE A 270 17.28 -30.30 -30.71
N ALA A 271 16.09 -30.89 -30.80
CA ALA A 271 15.66 -31.99 -29.92
C ALA A 271 15.60 -33.38 -30.57
N ALA A 272 16.07 -33.55 -31.82
CA ALA A 272 16.16 -34.88 -32.43
C ALA A 272 17.19 -35.76 -31.67
N PRO A 273 16.81 -36.91 -31.09
CA PRO A 273 17.72 -37.77 -30.34
C PRO A 273 18.77 -38.39 -31.28
N ARG A 274 20.05 -38.33 -30.89
CA ARG A 274 21.11 -39.17 -31.46
C ARG A 274 21.06 -40.54 -30.78
N ASP A 275 20.99 -41.60 -31.58
CA ASP A 275 20.98 -43.00 -31.13
C ASP A 275 22.16 -43.31 -30.17
N GLN A 276 21.87 -43.91 -29.02
CA GLN A 276 22.85 -44.51 -28.11
C GLN A 276 22.64 -46.05 -28.04
N PRO A 277 23.72 -46.85 -28.04
CA PRO A 277 23.64 -48.31 -27.92
C PRO A 277 23.54 -48.75 -26.44
N PRO A 278 23.12 -50.00 -26.18
CA PRO A 278 22.82 -50.47 -24.82
C PRO A 278 24.08 -50.93 -24.08
N ALA A 279 24.24 -50.53 -22.82
CA ALA A 279 25.24 -51.08 -21.91
C ALA A 279 24.55 -51.86 -20.78
N GLU A 280 24.88 -53.15 -20.73
CA GLU A 280 24.42 -54.14 -19.76
C GLU A 280 25.06 -54.00 -18.37
N ARG A 281 24.22 -54.28 -17.36
CA ARG A 281 24.48 -55.11 -16.17
C ARG A 281 25.92 -55.13 -15.62
N GLN A 282 26.20 -54.30 -14.59
CA GLN A 282 27.27 -54.64 -13.63
C GLN A 282 27.16 -54.06 -12.20
N ALA A 283 26.11 -53.30 -11.83
CA ALA A 283 26.06 -52.60 -10.54
C ALA A 283 25.23 -53.29 -9.42
N ALA A 284 25.16 -54.63 -9.37
CA ALA A 284 24.23 -55.34 -8.48
C ALA A 284 24.84 -56.12 -7.29
N ARG A 285 26.12 -55.95 -6.92
CA ARG A 285 26.73 -56.80 -5.85
C ARG A 285 27.32 -56.09 -4.62
N GLY A 286 27.17 -54.77 -4.44
CA GLY A 286 27.77 -54.06 -3.31
C GLY A 286 26.84 -53.62 -2.16
N VAL A 287 25.52 -53.63 -2.34
CA VAL A 287 24.60 -52.80 -1.51
C VAL A 287 24.03 -53.52 -0.27
N GLY A 288 24.20 -54.84 -0.15
CA GLY A 288 23.48 -55.66 0.84
C GLY A 288 24.00 -55.64 2.29
N GLN A 289 25.20 -55.10 2.54
CA GLN A 289 25.82 -55.10 3.87
C GLN A 289 25.79 -53.73 4.57
N ALA A 290 25.86 -52.62 3.81
CA ALA A 290 25.70 -51.27 4.35
C ALA A 290 24.24 -50.95 4.76
N THR A 291 23.28 -51.59 4.10
CA THR A 291 21.84 -51.36 4.33
C THR A 291 21.36 -51.88 5.68
N ARG A 292 21.91 -53.00 6.19
CA ARG A 292 21.47 -53.61 7.46
C ARG A 292 21.91 -52.86 8.72
N GLY A 293 23.06 -52.19 8.69
CA GLY A 293 23.51 -51.33 9.80
C GLY A 293 22.70 -50.03 9.88
N ALA A 294 22.33 -49.47 8.73
CA ALA A 294 21.48 -48.29 8.66
C ALA A 294 20.05 -48.57 9.13
N THR A 295 19.49 -49.77 8.85
CA THR A 295 18.12 -50.12 9.29
C THR A 295 18.02 -50.26 10.81
N ALA A 296 19.03 -50.82 11.48
CA ALA A 296 19.02 -50.98 12.93
C ALA A 296 19.13 -49.63 13.67
N ALA A 297 19.90 -48.69 13.14
CA ALA A 297 19.98 -47.33 13.69
C ALA A 297 18.67 -46.54 13.48
N LEU A 298 18.02 -46.70 12.32
CA LEU A 298 16.70 -46.14 12.02
C LEU A 298 15.60 -46.72 12.92
N LEU A 299 15.59 -48.03 13.16
CA LEU A 299 14.58 -48.66 14.03
C LEU A 299 14.74 -48.24 15.50
N ALA A 300 15.96 -47.99 15.96
CA ALA A 300 16.23 -47.49 17.30
C ALA A 300 15.85 -46.00 17.46
N SER A 301 15.99 -45.17 16.41
CA SER A 301 15.46 -43.80 16.44
C SER A 301 13.94 -43.78 16.42
N GLU A 302 13.31 -44.60 15.56
CA GLU A 302 11.84 -44.71 15.46
C GLU A 302 11.18 -45.23 16.74
N ALA A 303 11.84 -46.14 17.48
CA ALA A 303 11.32 -46.64 18.75
C ALA A 303 11.37 -45.59 19.88
N ARG A 304 12.33 -44.67 19.83
CA ARG A 304 12.46 -43.57 20.79
C ARG A 304 11.52 -42.41 20.45
N GLU A 305 11.22 -42.22 19.17
CA GLU A 305 10.29 -41.23 18.63
C GLU A 305 8.82 -41.60 18.92
N ARG A 306 8.47 -42.90 18.95
CA ARG A 306 7.11 -43.37 19.32
C ARG A 306 6.69 -43.13 20.77
N ALA A 307 7.62 -42.78 21.66
CA ALA A 307 7.32 -42.49 23.07
C ALA A 307 7.07 -41.00 23.36
N GLU A 308 7.37 -40.11 22.41
CA GLU A 308 7.05 -38.69 22.52
C GLU A 308 5.66 -38.43 21.93
N PRO A 309 4.80 -37.62 22.60
CA PRO A 309 3.51 -37.22 22.03
C PRO A 309 3.73 -36.52 20.69
N SER A 310 3.27 -37.14 19.59
CA SER A 310 3.35 -36.57 18.25
C SER A 310 2.35 -35.41 18.14
N PHE A 311 2.84 -34.18 18.28
CA PHE A 311 2.04 -32.99 18.04
C PHE A 311 1.92 -32.74 16.53
N PRO A 312 0.78 -32.20 16.05
CA PRO A 312 0.66 -31.82 14.65
C PRO A 312 1.65 -30.71 14.31
N HIS A 313 2.33 -30.86 13.17
CA HIS A 313 3.23 -29.83 12.64
C HIS A 313 2.40 -28.71 11.98
N CYS A 314 2.77 -27.46 12.25
CA CYS A 314 2.20 -26.29 11.58
C CYS A 314 3.13 -25.81 10.46
N LEU A 315 2.59 -25.71 9.24
CA LEU A 315 3.23 -25.04 8.12
C LEU A 315 2.95 -23.53 8.23
N CYS A 316 3.62 -22.86 9.17
CA CYS A 316 3.66 -21.39 9.18
C CYS A 316 4.46 -20.95 7.92
N ASP A 317 3.79 -20.77 6.76
CA ASP A 317 4.38 -20.27 5.49
C ASP A 317 5.18 -18.97 5.70
N ARG A 318 4.82 -18.23 6.74
CA ARG A 318 5.57 -17.16 7.36
C ARG A 318 5.40 -17.30 8.86
N ALA A 319 6.49 -17.20 9.61
CA ALA A 319 6.37 -16.91 11.03
C ALA A 319 5.73 -15.51 11.13
N ASP A 320 4.43 -15.46 11.42
CA ASP A 320 3.72 -14.23 11.77
C ASP A 320 4.37 -13.68 13.04
N SER A 321 5.48 -12.96 12.86
CA SER A 321 6.21 -12.39 13.98
C SER A 321 5.26 -11.43 14.69
N PRO A 322 5.22 -11.44 16.04
CA PRO A 322 4.29 -10.62 16.83
C PRO A 322 4.40 -9.12 16.52
N LEU A 323 5.52 -8.70 15.92
CA LEU A 323 5.78 -7.33 15.49
C LEU A 323 4.88 -6.83 14.35
N TRP A 324 4.39 -7.71 13.46
CA TRP A 324 3.69 -7.32 12.22
C TRP A 324 2.49 -8.20 11.89
N ARG A 325 1.50 -8.27 12.80
CA ARG A 325 0.28 -9.09 12.60
C ARG A 325 -0.53 -8.73 11.35
N ALA A 326 -0.57 -7.45 11.00
CA ALA A 326 -1.28 -6.97 9.81
C ALA A 326 -0.44 -7.06 8.52
N GLY A 327 0.80 -7.55 8.61
CA GLY A 327 1.82 -7.47 7.57
C GLY A 327 2.74 -6.26 7.73
N VAL A 328 3.76 -6.19 6.87
CA VAL A 328 4.72 -5.07 6.83
C VAL A 328 4.27 -4.09 5.75
N PRO A 329 4.14 -2.78 6.04
CA PRO A 329 3.80 -1.78 5.03
C PRO A 329 4.96 -1.54 4.06
N ILE A 330 4.67 -1.12 2.82
CA ILE A 330 5.71 -0.73 1.84
C ILE A 330 6.60 0.40 2.41
N LEU A 331 5.96 1.41 3.01
CA LEU A 331 6.63 2.52 3.70
C LEU A 331 6.24 2.54 5.17
N SER A 332 7.23 2.57 6.07
CA SER A 332 7.01 2.81 7.49
C SER A 332 7.25 4.28 7.84
N LEU A 333 6.26 4.91 8.47
CA LEU A 333 6.32 6.27 9.00
C LEU A 333 6.75 6.22 10.47
N LEU A 334 7.82 6.93 10.82
CA LEU A 334 8.44 6.91 12.14
C LEU A 334 8.51 8.35 12.68
N GLY A 335 7.72 8.67 13.71
CA GLY A 335 7.74 9.97 14.40
C GLY A 335 8.64 9.93 15.63
N SER A 336 9.42 10.98 15.90
CA SER A 336 10.41 10.99 16.98
C SER A 336 9.94 11.57 18.32
N THR A 337 8.63 11.70 18.58
CA THR A 337 8.12 12.41 19.77
C THR A 337 7.11 11.60 20.57
N GLY A 338 7.57 11.04 21.69
CA GLY A 338 6.70 10.44 22.72
C GLY A 338 6.22 9.02 22.41
N PRO A 339 5.67 8.31 23.42
CA PRO A 339 5.48 6.86 23.39
C PRO A 339 4.63 6.37 22.20
N ASP A 340 5.15 5.33 21.55
CA ASP A 340 4.57 4.65 20.40
C ASP A 340 3.39 3.76 20.83
N ASP A 341 2.19 4.34 20.91
CA ASP A 341 0.95 3.57 21.09
C ASP A 341 0.47 2.97 19.76
N GLY A 342 1.24 3.08 18.67
CA GLY A 342 0.81 2.68 17.32
C GLY A 342 -0.37 3.51 16.76
N ALA A 343 -0.89 4.48 17.53
CA ALA A 343 -1.99 5.35 17.16
C ALA A 343 -1.57 6.61 16.37
N GLY A 344 -0.26 6.85 16.18
CA GLY A 344 0.26 8.02 15.47
C GLY A 344 -0.02 9.36 16.16
N VAL A 345 -0.37 9.35 17.45
CA VAL A 345 -0.69 10.57 18.20
C VAL A 345 0.61 11.21 18.69
N ILE A 346 1.21 12.04 17.84
CA ILE A 346 2.29 12.93 18.25
C ILE A 346 1.69 13.99 19.16
N ALA A 347 2.19 14.06 20.40
CA ALA A 347 1.75 15.06 21.37
C ALA A 347 2.33 16.45 21.04
N PRO A 348 1.52 17.53 21.07
CA PRO A 348 2.01 18.87 20.79
C PRO A 348 2.92 19.37 21.92
N ILE A 349 3.92 20.18 21.58
CA ILE A 349 4.69 20.93 22.59
C ILE A 349 3.79 22.07 23.08
N LEU A 350 3.30 21.93 24.31
CA LEU A 350 2.58 23.00 24.99
C LEU A 350 3.62 23.94 25.61
N ARG A 351 3.85 25.10 24.98
CA ARG A 351 4.53 26.19 25.69
C ARG A 351 3.60 26.66 26.82
N ARG A 352 4.00 26.40 28.07
CA ARG A 352 3.49 27.15 29.22
C ARG A 352 3.97 28.59 29.00
N ASP A 353 3.05 29.52 28.76
CA ASP A 353 3.37 30.94 28.66
C ASP A 353 4.06 31.34 29.97
N ARG A 354 5.35 31.65 29.88
CA ARG A 354 6.22 32.07 30.99
C ARG A 354 5.97 33.53 31.35
N ALA A 355 4.69 33.91 31.44
CA ALA A 355 4.26 35.30 31.59
C ALA A 355 4.07 35.73 33.05
N ASP A 356 4.31 34.83 34.03
CA ASP A 356 4.12 35.12 35.45
C ASP A 356 5.42 35.27 36.25
N ASP A 357 6.61 35.02 35.68
CA ASP A 357 7.89 35.14 36.41
C ASP A 357 8.48 36.56 36.40
N ASP A 358 8.04 37.45 35.50
CA ASP A 358 8.55 38.83 35.39
C ASP A 358 7.78 39.84 36.27
N ALA A 359 6.72 39.43 36.97
CA ALA A 359 5.90 40.32 37.80
C ALA A 359 6.32 40.38 39.28
N GLU A 360 7.21 39.48 39.75
CA GLU A 360 7.66 39.45 41.15
C GLU A 360 9.02 40.14 41.40
N SER A 361 9.68 40.69 40.36
CA SER A 361 10.98 41.39 40.52
C SER A 361 10.90 42.90 40.75
N GLU A 362 9.71 43.52 40.78
CA GLU A 362 9.57 44.98 41.05
C GLU A 362 8.97 45.34 42.42
N ALA A 363 8.81 44.39 43.35
CA ALA A 363 8.34 44.66 44.71
C ALA A 363 9.46 44.73 45.76
N GLY A 364 10.62 45.30 45.41
CA GLY A 364 11.82 45.26 46.24
C GLY A 364 12.66 46.53 46.24
N ALA A 365 12.07 47.72 46.42
CA ALA A 365 12.80 48.92 46.85
C ALA A 365 11.84 49.99 47.38
N GLY A 366 11.79 50.18 48.71
CA GLY A 366 11.01 51.25 49.33
C GLY A 366 10.88 51.12 50.85
N GLN A 367 12.00 51.28 51.55
CA GLN A 367 12.08 51.39 53.01
C GLN A 367 11.76 52.83 53.44
N GLY A 368 10.93 53.03 54.47
CA GLY A 368 10.67 54.34 55.09
C GLY A 368 9.61 54.31 56.19
N ASP A 369 10.04 54.55 57.42
CA ASP A 369 9.31 54.48 58.70
C ASP A 369 8.12 55.45 58.87
N ALA A 370 7.12 55.05 59.66
CA ALA A 370 6.74 55.67 60.95
C ALA A 370 5.22 55.62 61.29
N ALA A 371 4.98 55.21 62.53
CA ALA A 371 3.78 55.19 63.38
C ALA A 371 2.59 56.14 63.10
N GLY A 372 1.37 55.65 63.42
CA GLY A 372 0.25 56.51 63.83
C GLY A 372 -1.16 55.93 63.65
N GLU A 373 -1.69 55.32 64.72
CA GLU A 373 -3.11 55.19 65.17
C GLU A 373 -4.29 54.79 64.24
N PRO A 374 -5.33 54.13 64.79
CA PRO A 374 -6.50 53.68 64.06
C PRO A 374 -7.64 54.71 64.10
N ARG A 375 -8.30 54.97 62.96
CA ARG A 375 -9.64 55.57 62.96
C ARG A 375 -10.49 55.15 61.77
N ASP A 376 -11.76 55.10 62.12
CA ASP A 376 -12.96 54.64 61.43
C ASP A 376 -13.40 55.45 60.20
N ALA A 377 -14.31 54.82 59.46
CA ALA A 377 -15.37 55.36 58.60
C ALA A 377 -15.06 55.77 57.15
N GLY A 378 -15.87 55.22 56.23
CA GLY A 378 -16.42 55.99 55.10
C GLY A 378 -16.22 55.41 53.70
N ALA A 379 -17.24 54.72 53.22
CA ALA A 379 -17.78 54.70 51.83
C ALA A 379 -16.87 55.11 50.65
N GLU A 380 -16.68 54.19 49.68
CA GLU A 380 -17.39 54.24 48.39
C GLU A 380 -17.21 52.92 47.57
N PRO A 381 -18.21 52.52 46.76
CA PRO A 381 -18.15 51.33 45.92
C PRO A 381 -17.56 51.67 44.54
N GLY A 382 -16.26 51.45 44.39
CA GLY A 382 -15.54 51.68 43.13
C GLY A 382 -15.17 50.38 42.41
N ASP A 383 -15.82 50.15 41.28
CA ASP A 383 -15.27 49.45 40.11
C ASP A 383 -15.09 47.92 40.18
N ALA A 384 -16.23 47.22 40.14
CA ALA A 384 -16.31 45.84 39.66
C ALA A 384 -16.16 45.81 38.12
N GLY A 385 -14.96 46.14 37.64
CA GLY A 385 -14.59 46.20 36.23
C GLY A 385 -13.40 45.33 35.85
N ARG A 386 -13.02 44.33 36.66
CA ARG A 386 -11.97 43.37 36.29
C ARG A 386 -12.56 42.28 35.39
N ALA A 387 -12.91 42.69 34.17
CA ALA A 387 -13.16 41.80 33.05
C ALA A 387 -12.01 40.78 33.01
N GLY A 388 -12.37 39.51 33.17
CA GLY A 388 -11.43 38.41 33.22
C GLY A 388 -10.42 38.53 32.09
N ARG A 389 -9.12 38.58 32.43
CA ARG A 389 -8.06 38.32 31.46
C ARG A 389 -8.43 37.01 30.79
N SER A 390 -8.93 37.09 29.56
CA SER A 390 -9.23 35.93 28.76
C SER A 390 -7.91 35.18 28.60
N THR A 391 -7.74 34.10 29.35
CA THR A 391 -6.58 33.22 29.23
C THR A 391 -6.53 32.82 27.76
N ARG A 392 -5.55 33.35 27.03
CA ARG A 392 -5.38 33.00 25.62
C ARG A 392 -5.17 31.49 25.60
N PRO A 393 -5.94 30.73 24.79
CA PRO A 393 -5.76 29.30 24.72
C PRO A 393 -4.31 29.01 24.32
N ALA A 394 -3.67 28.11 25.08
CA ALA A 394 -2.28 27.74 24.88
C ALA A 394 -2.05 27.39 23.41
N ARG A 395 -1.11 28.09 22.77
CA ARG A 395 -0.78 27.86 21.36
C ARG A 395 0.12 26.63 21.25
N GLY A 396 -0.49 25.45 21.09
CA GLY A 396 0.24 24.23 20.78
C GLY A 396 1.03 24.37 19.48
N ARG A 397 2.28 23.89 19.51
CA ARG A 397 3.15 23.81 18.33
C ARG A 397 3.73 22.41 18.24
N TYR A 398 3.77 21.88 17.04
CA TYR A 398 4.50 20.70 16.68
C TYR A 398 5.91 21.07 16.22
N ASP A 399 6.87 20.34 16.76
CA ASP A 399 8.28 20.37 16.40
C ASP A 399 8.80 18.94 16.58
N PHE A 400 8.89 18.19 15.47
CA PHE A 400 9.31 16.80 15.47
C PHE A 400 10.02 16.40 14.19
N GLU A 401 10.75 15.29 14.26
CA GLU A 401 11.35 14.65 13.10
C GLU A 401 10.44 13.52 12.62
N LEU A 402 10.17 13.48 11.32
CA LEU A 402 9.48 12.40 10.65
C LEU A 402 10.46 11.66 9.74
N ALA A 403 10.67 10.37 9.99
CA ALA A 403 11.40 9.50 9.11
C ALA A 403 10.45 8.57 8.34
N VAL A 404 10.79 8.28 7.08
CA VAL A 404 10.11 7.29 6.25
C VAL A 404 11.11 6.25 5.81
N VAL A 405 10.82 4.98 6.03
CA VAL A 405 11.66 3.85 5.63
C VAL A 405 10.98 3.05 4.52
N ASN A 406 11.70 2.77 3.43
CA ASN A 406 11.24 1.83 2.41
C ASN A 406 11.56 0.39 2.84
N ASN A 407 10.52 -0.38 3.14
CA ASN A 407 10.64 -1.78 3.53
C ASN A 407 10.63 -2.74 2.34
N SER A 408 10.28 -2.28 1.14
CA SER A 408 10.14 -3.13 -0.05
C SER A 408 11.49 -3.48 -0.68
N GLY A 409 11.52 -4.60 -1.39
CA GLY A 409 12.68 -5.03 -2.19
C GLY A 409 12.94 -4.17 -3.42
N ALA A 410 12.02 -3.27 -3.76
CA ALA A 410 12.10 -2.37 -4.92
C ALA A 410 12.29 -0.90 -4.49
N PRO A 411 12.89 -0.05 -5.34
CA PRO A 411 12.90 1.38 -5.10
C PRO A 411 11.48 1.98 -5.17
N VAL A 412 11.17 2.90 -4.27
CA VAL A 412 9.92 3.68 -4.30
C VAL A 412 10.22 5.08 -4.81
N SER A 413 9.67 5.44 -5.98
CA SER A 413 9.86 6.74 -6.61
C SER A 413 8.78 7.75 -6.23
N ASP A 414 9.17 9.00 -6.05
CA ASP A 414 8.30 10.18 -6.05
C ASP A 414 7.09 10.07 -5.13
N PHE A 415 7.34 9.77 -3.86
CA PHE A 415 6.27 9.64 -2.87
C PHE A 415 6.04 10.94 -2.11
N ARG A 416 4.79 11.09 -1.65
CA ARG A 416 4.35 12.21 -0.82
C ARG A 416 3.87 11.68 0.53
N VAL A 417 4.03 12.46 1.58
CA VAL A 417 3.36 12.28 2.87
C VAL A 417 2.55 13.54 3.15
N LEU A 418 1.26 13.40 3.42
CA LEU A 418 0.39 14.52 3.78
C LEU A 418 0.31 14.60 5.31
N LEU A 419 0.62 15.78 5.84
CA LEU A 419 0.47 16.11 7.25
C LEU A 419 -0.67 17.10 7.41
N THR A 420 -1.69 16.74 8.17
CA THR A 420 -2.83 17.61 8.46
C THR A 420 -2.77 18.02 9.93
N PHE A 421 -2.45 19.28 10.17
CA PHE A 421 -2.45 19.89 11.49
C PHE A 421 -3.81 20.51 11.77
N ALA A 422 -4.32 20.35 12.98
CA ALA A 422 -5.53 21.03 13.44
C ALA A 422 -5.35 21.52 14.87
N ARG A 423 -6.14 22.53 15.24
CA ARG A 423 -6.30 22.97 16.64
C ARG A 423 -7.69 22.55 17.10
N ARG A 424 -7.84 22.16 18.36
CA ARG A 424 -9.17 22.09 18.97
C ARG A 424 -9.57 23.47 19.49
N ASP A 425 -10.77 23.91 19.13
CA ASP A 425 -11.36 25.11 19.70
C ASP A 425 -11.89 24.86 21.13
N ARG A 426 -12.51 25.87 21.74
CA ARG A 426 -13.08 25.72 23.10
C ARG A 426 -14.25 24.73 23.19
N ARG A 427 -14.88 24.40 22.06
CA ARG A 427 -15.96 23.41 21.96
C ARG A 427 -15.42 22.01 21.67
N GLY A 428 -14.10 21.87 21.52
CA GLY A 428 -13.45 20.62 21.15
C GLY A 428 -13.52 20.32 19.64
N GLU A 429 -14.01 21.25 18.82
CA GLU A 429 -14.11 21.10 17.37
C GLU A 429 -12.77 21.38 16.69
N ARG A 430 -12.49 20.72 15.56
CA ARG A 430 -11.26 20.92 14.80
C ARG A 430 -11.35 22.24 14.03
N ALA A 431 -10.49 23.19 14.37
CA ALA A 431 -10.38 24.49 13.73
C ALA A 431 -8.94 24.75 13.25
N GLY A 432 -8.79 25.66 12.28
CA GLY A 432 -7.47 26.06 11.77
C GLY A 432 -6.68 24.93 11.13
N ILE A 433 -7.34 24.12 10.30
CA ILE A 433 -6.73 23.00 9.60
C ILE A 433 -5.66 23.52 8.64
N THR A 434 -4.44 23.03 8.77
CA THR A 434 -3.31 23.35 7.90
C THR A 434 -2.74 22.05 7.35
N GLU A 435 -2.66 21.95 6.02
CA GLU A 435 -2.09 20.79 5.35
C GLU A 435 -0.68 21.08 4.85
N ARG A 436 0.22 20.11 5.04
CA ARG A 436 1.60 20.17 4.56
C ARG A 436 1.94 18.88 3.83
N GLY A 437 2.19 18.99 2.52
CA GLY A 437 2.75 17.90 1.75
C GLY A 437 4.26 17.86 1.91
N LEU A 438 4.78 16.74 2.40
CA LEU A 438 6.20 16.40 2.32
C LEU A 438 6.40 15.56 1.07
N PHE A 439 7.22 16.04 0.14
CA PHE A 439 7.52 15.34 -1.11
C PHE A 439 8.98 14.91 -1.11
N TRP A 440 9.22 13.67 -1.54
CA TRP A 440 10.56 13.18 -1.84
C TRP A 440 10.69 13.02 -3.35
N GLU A 441 11.55 13.82 -3.96
CA GLU A 441 11.87 13.70 -5.38
C GLU A 441 12.97 12.63 -5.56
N GLY A 442 12.68 11.60 -6.36
CA GLY A 442 13.60 10.53 -6.67
C GLY A 442 13.28 9.19 -6.00
N ALA A 443 14.16 8.21 -6.24
CA ALA A 443 13.99 6.84 -5.81
C ALA A 443 14.53 6.63 -4.38
N LEU A 444 13.65 6.27 -3.45
CA LEU A 444 14.05 5.76 -2.14
C LEU A 444 14.35 4.27 -2.26
N GLY A 445 15.64 3.91 -2.24
CA GLY A 445 16.07 2.52 -2.39
C GLY A 445 15.60 1.57 -1.28
N PRO A 446 15.67 0.25 -1.50
CA PRO A 446 15.32 -0.77 -0.49
C PRO A 446 16.10 -0.57 0.81
N GLY A 447 15.39 -0.62 1.96
CA GLY A 447 15.99 -0.43 3.28
C GLY A 447 16.70 0.92 3.41
N ARG A 448 16.22 1.97 2.73
CA ARG A 448 16.69 3.35 2.91
C ARG A 448 15.64 4.16 3.64
N ALA A 449 16.11 5.21 4.31
CA ALA A 449 15.27 6.13 5.05
C ALA A 449 15.51 7.56 4.57
N VAL A 450 14.43 8.34 4.50
CA VAL A 450 14.46 9.79 4.34
C VAL A 450 13.86 10.42 5.60
N LYS A 451 14.25 11.67 5.88
CA LYS A 451 13.79 12.41 7.03
C LYS A 451 13.39 13.83 6.67
N TRP A 452 12.33 14.31 7.31
CA TRP A 452 11.96 15.72 7.36
C TRP A 452 11.88 16.21 8.79
N HIS A 453 12.35 17.44 8.98
CA HIS A 453 12.04 18.20 10.18
C HIS A 453 10.72 18.96 9.95
N VAL A 454 9.78 18.79 10.87
CA VAL A 454 8.41 19.29 10.73
C VAL A 454 8.09 20.20 11.89
N GLU A 455 7.78 21.45 11.53
CA GLU A 455 7.36 22.47 12.46
C GLU A 455 6.04 23.08 11.99
N ALA A 456 5.01 23.05 12.84
CA ALA A 456 3.68 23.53 12.48
C ALA A 456 2.85 23.91 13.72
N PRO A 457 1.95 24.90 13.62
CA PRO A 457 0.98 25.15 14.68
C PRO A 457 -0.08 24.04 14.73
N GLY A 458 -0.47 23.61 15.93
CA GLY A 458 -1.50 22.59 16.07
C GLY A 458 -1.53 21.95 17.46
N THR A 459 -2.66 21.36 17.79
CA THR A 459 -2.81 20.45 18.94
C THR A 459 -3.08 19.02 18.50
N GLU A 460 -3.33 18.83 17.19
CA GLU A 460 -3.50 17.52 16.56
C GLU A 460 -2.73 17.48 15.25
N VAL A 461 -2.17 16.31 14.94
CA VAL A 461 -1.58 16.00 13.64
C VAL A 461 -2.10 14.67 13.14
N LYS A 462 -2.46 14.60 11.86
CA LYS A 462 -2.74 13.36 11.13
C LYS A 462 -1.69 13.19 10.05
N ILE A 463 -1.12 11.99 9.93
CA ILE A 463 -0.09 11.65 8.95
C ILE A 463 -0.66 10.63 7.98
N GLU A 464 -0.66 10.96 6.68
CA GLU A 464 -1.18 10.10 5.62
C GLU A 464 -0.07 9.85 4.58
N PRO A 465 0.42 8.61 4.41
CA PRO A 465 1.37 8.30 3.35
C PRO A 465 0.65 8.28 1.99
N GLY A 466 1.27 8.86 0.98
CA GLY A 466 0.78 8.86 -0.40
C GLY A 466 0.95 7.50 -1.10
N VAL A 467 1.89 6.67 -0.63
CA VAL A 467 1.99 5.26 -1.02
C VAL A 467 1.38 4.44 0.11
N THR A 468 0.20 3.90 -0.15
CA THR A 468 -0.49 2.97 0.74
C THR A 468 -0.35 1.55 0.20
N GLY A 469 -0.15 0.59 1.09
CA GLY A 469 -0.04 -0.82 0.72
C GLY A 469 0.83 -1.62 1.69
N MET A 470 0.54 -2.91 1.75
CA MET A 470 1.36 -3.90 2.46
C MET A 470 2.30 -4.56 1.47
N LEU A 471 3.44 -5.06 1.95
CA LEU A 471 4.35 -5.85 1.15
C LEU A 471 3.65 -7.12 0.68
N ASP A 472 3.45 -7.21 -0.63
CA ASP A 472 2.98 -8.41 -1.30
C ASP A 472 4.14 -9.30 -1.72
N GLY A 473 3.83 -10.54 -2.09
CA GLY A 473 4.83 -11.50 -2.57
C GLY A 473 5.54 -11.07 -3.86
N GLU A 474 4.99 -10.09 -4.61
CA GLU A 474 5.56 -9.63 -5.88
C GLU A 474 6.76 -8.69 -5.68
N THR A 475 6.63 -7.70 -4.79
CA THR A 475 7.72 -6.72 -4.56
C THR A 475 8.75 -7.24 -3.56
N GLY A 476 8.33 -8.14 -2.66
CA GLY A 476 9.18 -8.70 -1.62
C GLY A 476 9.63 -7.65 -0.59
N VAL A 477 10.34 -8.12 0.44
CA VAL A 477 10.91 -7.28 1.49
C VAL A 477 12.35 -6.92 1.12
N ALA A 478 12.81 -5.74 1.53
CA ALA A 478 14.22 -5.36 1.41
C ALA A 478 15.13 -6.40 2.08
N SER A 479 16.35 -6.54 1.56
CA SER A 479 17.27 -7.56 2.07
C SER A 479 17.65 -7.28 3.53
N PRO A 480 17.97 -8.33 4.32
CA PRO A 480 18.48 -8.15 5.67
C PRO A 480 19.71 -7.23 5.73
N ASP A 481 20.58 -7.26 4.71
CA ASP A 481 21.75 -6.38 4.64
C ASP A 481 21.36 -4.90 4.54
N ALA A 482 20.29 -4.57 3.82
CA ALA A 482 19.80 -3.20 3.72
C ALA A 482 19.33 -2.68 5.09
N PHE A 483 18.58 -3.48 5.85
CA PHE A 483 18.18 -3.13 7.21
C PHE A 483 19.36 -3.13 8.18
N PHE A 484 20.33 -4.02 8.02
CA PHE A 484 21.53 -4.00 8.84
C PHE A 484 22.31 -2.68 8.67
N GLN A 485 22.38 -2.12 7.46
CA GLN A 485 22.96 -0.78 7.26
C GLN A 485 22.16 0.32 7.99
N LEU A 486 20.84 0.21 8.07
CA LEU A 486 19.99 1.16 8.82
C LEU A 486 20.23 1.13 10.33
N THR A 487 20.80 0.05 10.89
CA THR A 487 21.19 0.02 12.32
C THR A 487 22.27 1.05 12.65
N ARG A 488 22.96 1.59 11.64
CA ARG A 488 23.95 2.68 11.78
C ARG A 488 23.36 4.07 11.54
N ALA A 489 22.05 4.17 11.29
CA ALA A 489 21.41 5.45 11.08
C ALA A 489 21.58 6.36 12.29
N ARG A 490 21.74 7.67 12.05
CA ARG A 490 21.87 8.68 13.10
C ARG A 490 20.64 8.73 14.02
N TYR A 491 19.46 8.39 13.50
CA TYR A 491 18.19 8.49 14.22
C TYR A 491 17.85 7.19 14.94
N ARG A 492 17.59 7.28 16.25
CA ARG A 492 17.31 6.14 17.11
C ARG A 492 16.06 5.36 16.67
N VAL A 493 14.96 6.05 16.35
CA VAL A 493 13.73 5.38 15.87
C VAL A 493 13.95 4.58 14.59
N VAL A 494 14.80 5.05 13.68
CA VAL A 494 15.18 4.31 12.46
C VAL A 494 15.99 3.08 12.80
N ARG A 495 16.88 3.15 13.80
CA ARG A 495 17.63 1.98 14.28
C ARG A 495 16.74 0.95 14.99
N ILE A 496 15.74 1.41 15.76
CA ILE A 496 14.73 0.54 16.37
C ILE A 496 13.93 -0.18 15.27
N HIS A 497 13.46 0.56 14.26
CA HIS A 497 12.79 -0.02 13.10
C HIS A 497 13.67 -1.04 12.35
N ALA A 498 14.96 -0.73 12.16
CA ALA A 498 15.90 -1.65 11.55
C ALA A 498 16.06 -2.95 12.36
N ALA A 499 16.20 -2.85 13.69
CA ALA A 499 16.27 -4.03 14.57
C ALA A 499 14.96 -4.84 14.52
N MET A 500 13.81 -4.16 14.47
CA MET A 500 12.50 -4.79 14.32
C MET A 500 12.39 -5.56 12.99
N MET A 501 12.84 -4.96 11.89
CA MET A 501 12.83 -5.61 10.57
C MET A 501 13.80 -6.79 10.49
N LEU A 502 15.00 -6.69 11.09
CA LEU A 502 15.94 -7.80 11.20
C LEU A 502 15.36 -8.95 12.03
N ALA A 503 14.70 -8.65 13.14
CA ALA A 503 14.03 -9.65 13.98
C ALA A 503 12.90 -10.34 13.21
N TRP A 504 12.10 -9.58 12.46
CA TRP A 504 11.05 -10.12 11.59
C TRP A 504 11.62 -11.02 10.48
N LEU A 505 12.75 -10.63 9.87
CA LEU A 505 13.48 -11.44 8.88
C LEU A 505 14.23 -12.62 9.48
N ARG A 506 14.22 -12.80 10.82
CA ARG A 506 14.98 -13.82 11.56
C ARG A 506 16.48 -13.77 11.26
N ASP A 507 17.01 -12.57 11.03
CA ASP A 507 18.45 -12.38 10.82
C ASP A 507 19.19 -12.46 12.17
N PRO A 508 20.26 -13.26 12.29
CA PRO A 508 20.99 -13.42 13.55
C PRO A 508 21.58 -12.11 14.09
N ARG A 509 21.85 -11.12 13.22
CA ARG A 509 22.37 -9.80 13.59
C ARG A 509 21.33 -8.93 14.29
N ALA A 510 20.05 -9.32 14.31
CA ALA A 510 19.00 -8.61 15.03
C ALA A 510 19.30 -8.47 16.53
N ARG A 511 19.93 -9.50 17.13
CA ARG A 511 20.31 -9.50 18.55
C ARG A 511 21.37 -8.43 18.83
N ASP A 512 22.38 -8.32 17.98
CA ASP A 512 23.44 -7.31 18.12
C ASP A 512 22.89 -5.90 17.93
N ALA A 513 22.00 -5.73 16.95
CA ALA A 513 21.30 -4.45 16.71
C ALA A 513 20.45 -4.04 17.93
N LEU A 514 19.77 -5.00 18.56
CA LEU A 514 19.00 -4.77 19.78
C LEU A 514 19.90 -4.40 20.97
N VAL A 515 21.03 -5.08 21.16
CA VAL A 515 21.99 -4.76 22.23
C VAL A 515 22.55 -3.34 22.06
N ALA A 516 22.84 -2.92 20.82
CA ALA A 516 23.32 -1.57 20.51
C ALA A 516 22.28 -0.46 20.79
N LEU A 517 21.01 -0.82 20.99
CA LEU A 517 19.95 0.11 21.37
C LEU A 517 19.82 0.27 22.89
N LEU A 518 20.46 -0.57 23.71
CA LEU A 518 20.36 -0.47 25.17
C LEU A 518 21.32 0.61 25.74
N PRO A 519 20.95 1.28 26.85
CA PRO A 519 19.70 1.14 27.61
C PRO A 519 18.48 1.73 26.88
N ALA A 520 17.30 1.20 27.20
CA ALA A 520 16.02 1.67 26.68
C ALA A 520 15.57 2.93 27.43
N ALA A 521 14.97 3.90 26.73
CA ALA A 521 14.13 4.88 27.42
C ALA A 521 12.84 4.19 27.89
N PRO A 522 12.18 4.64 28.98
CA PRO A 522 10.95 4.01 29.47
C PRO A 522 9.85 3.86 28.40
N ALA A 523 9.72 4.87 27.53
CA ALA A 523 8.78 4.85 26.40
C ALA A 523 9.09 3.79 25.33
N GLU A 524 10.33 3.30 25.27
CA GLU A 524 10.81 2.33 24.28
C GLU A 524 10.89 0.91 24.85
N GLU A 525 10.81 0.73 26.18
CA GLU A 525 10.99 -0.57 26.85
C GLU A 525 10.02 -1.63 26.33
N ALA A 526 8.75 -1.27 26.14
CA ALA A 526 7.74 -2.15 25.59
C ALA A 526 8.08 -2.59 24.15
N MET A 527 8.52 -1.66 23.30
CA MET A 527 8.91 -1.95 21.91
C MET A 527 10.18 -2.81 21.84
N LEU A 528 11.21 -2.46 22.59
CA LEU A 528 12.46 -3.23 22.63
C LEU A 528 12.26 -4.60 23.28
N GLY A 529 11.33 -4.73 24.23
CA GLY A 529 10.87 -6.00 24.78
C GLY A 529 10.22 -6.89 23.72
N ARG A 530 9.34 -6.33 22.87
CA ARG A 530 8.76 -7.03 21.72
C ARG A 530 9.81 -7.50 20.74
N ILE A 531 10.77 -6.64 20.37
CA ILE A 531 11.89 -7.01 19.48
C ILE A 531 12.71 -8.14 20.12
N ARG A 532 13.03 -8.05 21.42
CA ARG A 532 13.75 -9.10 22.14
C ARG A 532 13.06 -10.47 22.02
N ARG A 533 11.75 -10.51 22.27
CA ARG A 533 10.96 -11.75 22.13
C ARG A 533 10.96 -12.26 20.69
N ALA A 534 10.83 -11.37 19.70
CA ALA A 534 10.89 -11.75 18.29
C ALA A 534 12.26 -12.27 17.83
N THR A 535 13.35 -11.93 18.54
CA THR A 535 14.70 -12.48 18.30
C THR A 535 14.98 -13.81 19.01
N ALA A 536 14.06 -14.31 19.83
CA ALA A 536 14.25 -15.59 20.53
C ALA A 536 14.30 -16.76 19.54
N ASP A 537 15.07 -17.80 19.87
CA ASP A 537 15.17 -19.01 19.04
C ASP A 537 13.80 -19.67 18.86
N VAL A 538 13.00 -19.72 19.92
CA VAL A 538 11.63 -20.23 19.91
C VAL A 538 10.63 -19.09 20.04
N ILE A 539 9.66 -19.02 19.13
CA ILE A 539 8.63 -17.98 19.10
C ILE A 539 7.23 -18.58 18.90
N PRO A 540 6.16 -17.96 19.43
CA PRO A 540 4.80 -18.29 19.03
C PRO A 540 4.48 -17.60 17.68
N CYS A 541 4.30 -18.34 16.58
CA CYS A 541 3.87 -17.74 15.29
C CYS A 541 2.36 -17.51 15.26
N SER A 542 1.55 -18.31 15.94
CA SER A 542 0.10 -18.10 16.00
C SER A 542 -0.45 -18.47 17.37
N ALA A 543 -1.51 -17.77 17.77
CA ALA A 543 -2.25 -18.04 18.99
C ALA A 543 -3.72 -17.74 18.75
N ALA A 544 -4.58 -18.71 19.04
CA ALA A 544 -6.02 -18.59 18.91
C ALA A 544 -6.71 -19.30 20.09
N VAL A 545 -7.87 -18.80 20.47
CA VAL A 545 -8.72 -19.49 21.45
C VAL A 545 -9.74 -20.32 20.69
N VAL A 546 -9.66 -21.64 20.87
CA VAL A 546 -10.56 -22.61 20.24
C VAL A 546 -11.21 -23.41 21.36
N GLU A 547 -12.54 -23.34 21.47
CA GLU A 547 -13.31 -24.08 22.49
C GLU A 547 -12.84 -23.84 23.94
N GLY A 548 -12.45 -22.60 24.26
CA GLY A 548 -11.95 -22.24 25.60
C GLY A 548 -10.56 -22.79 25.91
N ARG A 549 -9.81 -23.23 24.89
CA ARG A 549 -8.42 -23.66 25.01
C ARG A 549 -7.53 -22.76 24.16
N LEU A 550 -6.31 -22.51 24.64
CA LEU A 550 -5.31 -21.77 23.88
C LEU A 550 -4.63 -22.73 22.91
N ARG A 551 -4.87 -22.55 21.62
CA ARG A 551 -4.14 -23.22 20.54
C ARG A 551 -3.02 -22.29 20.09
N ALA A 552 -1.77 -22.72 20.25
CA ALA A 552 -0.61 -21.93 19.86
C ALA A 552 0.35 -22.76 19.01
N CYS A 553 0.92 -22.17 17.95
CA CYS A 553 1.99 -22.79 17.17
C CYS A 553 3.33 -22.19 17.62
N LEU A 554 4.24 -23.07 18.08
CA LEU A 554 5.58 -22.71 18.54
C LEU A 554 6.59 -23.09 17.46
N PHE A 555 7.27 -22.09 16.91
CA PHE A 555 8.31 -22.29 15.89
C PHE A 555 9.69 -22.17 16.52
N ASN A 556 10.54 -23.18 16.32
CA ASN A 556 11.95 -23.13 16.73
C ASN A 556 12.82 -22.79 15.53
N GLY A 557 13.23 -21.52 15.42
CA GLY A 557 14.18 -21.06 14.42
C GLY A 557 15.65 -21.16 14.83
N GLY A 558 15.96 -21.76 15.98
CA GLY A 558 17.32 -21.98 16.45
C GLY A 558 18.03 -23.12 15.70
N VAL A 559 19.30 -23.37 16.05
CA VAL A 559 20.12 -24.45 15.44
C VAL A 559 20.07 -25.77 16.22
N ASN A 560 19.43 -25.78 17.39
CA ASN A 560 19.33 -26.95 18.26
C ASN A 560 17.86 -27.22 18.61
N PRO A 561 17.45 -28.49 18.74
CA PRO A 561 16.13 -28.82 19.24
C PRO A 561 16.01 -28.38 20.71
N VAL A 562 14.85 -27.81 21.06
CA VAL A 562 14.57 -27.34 22.42
C VAL A 562 13.60 -28.30 23.09
N ARG A 563 13.93 -28.79 24.27
CA ARG A 563 13.08 -29.69 25.05
C ARG A 563 12.55 -28.98 26.28
N GLY A 564 11.23 -28.97 26.46
CA GLY A 564 10.60 -28.34 27.61
C GLY A 564 10.67 -26.82 27.52
N VAL A 565 9.54 -26.20 27.22
CA VAL A 565 9.42 -24.73 27.24
C VAL A 565 8.25 -24.32 28.09
N THR A 566 8.28 -23.11 28.61
CA THR A 566 7.14 -22.50 29.28
C THR A 566 6.61 -21.39 28.38
N LEU A 567 5.38 -21.52 27.92
CA LEU A 567 4.67 -20.44 27.26
C LEU A 567 4.14 -19.50 28.34
N ARG A 568 4.44 -18.20 28.26
CA ARG A 568 4.05 -17.19 29.24
C ARG A 568 3.33 -16.05 28.55
N GLU A 569 2.27 -15.56 29.18
CA GLU A 569 1.59 -14.33 28.75
C GLU A 569 2.43 -13.10 29.12
N VAL A 570 2.61 -12.18 28.17
CA VAL A 570 3.24 -10.89 28.47
C VAL A 570 2.21 -10.03 29.17
N ALA A 571 2.50 -9.55 30.39
CA ALA A 571 1.55 -8.79 31.19
C ALA A 571 1.01 -7.57 30.41
N ALA A 572 -0.30 -7.56 30.17
CA ALA A 572 -0.99 -6.52 29.40
C ALA A 572 -1.29 -5.23 30.21
N GLY A 573 -0.96 -5.19 31.51
CA GLY A 573 -1.17 -4.02 32.37
C GLY A 573 -1.03 -4.32 33.87
N GLU A 574 -1.08 -3.27 34.70
CA GLU A 574 -0.97 -3.39 36.16
C GLU A 574 -2.16 -4.18 36.74
N GLY A 575 -1.89 -5.34 37.35
CA GLY A 575 -2.80 -5.99 38.29
C GLY A 575 -3.07 -7.48 38.09
N SER A 576 -2.80 -8.07 36.91
CA SER A 576 -2.93 -9.51 36.69
C SER A 576 -1.57 -10.19 36.61
N ALA A 577 -1.38 -11.26 37.38
CA ALA A 577 -0.19 -12.09 37.26
C ALA A 577 -0.21 -12.77 35.88
N PRO A 578 0.90 -12.73 35.11
CA PRO A 578 0.95 -13.36 33.80
C PRO A 578 0.73 -14.87 33.92
N ARG A 579 -0.19 -15.41 33.11
CA ARG A 579 -0.44 -16.85 33.03
C ARG A 579 0.76 -17.55 32.40
N SER A 580 1.03 -18.79 32.82
CA SER A 580 2.12 -19.60 32.28
C SER A 580 1.70 -21.05 32.11
N TRP A 581 2.19 -21.68 31.05
CA TRP A 581 1.83 -23.03 30.65
C TRP A 581 3.11 -23.82 30.32
N PRO A 582 3.42 -24.88 31.08
CA PRO A 582 4.52 -25.76 30.73
C PRO A 582 4.15 -26.60 29.49
N VAL A 583 5.07 -26.65 28.55
CA VAL A 583 4.97 -27.41 27.30
C VAL A 583 6.06 -28.48 27.30
N ALA A 584 5.67 -29.71 27.63
CA ALA A 584 6.54 -30.88 27.64
C ALA A 584 6.73 -31.48 26.23
N ALA A 585 6.97 -30.62 25.23
CA ALA A 585 7.23 -31.03 23.85
C ALA A 585 8.70 -30.82 23.49
N THR A 586 9.21 -31.66 22.58
CA THR A 586 10.45 -31.39 21.85
C THR A 586 10.09 -30.51 20.64
N LEU A 587 10.73 -29.35 20.52
CA LEU A 587 10.56 -28.44 19.39
C LEU A 587 11.69 -28.68 18.38
N PRO A 588 11.42 -29.31 17.22
CA PRO A 588 12.42 -29.58 16.20
C PRO A 588 12.94 -28.29 15.57
N VAL A 589 14.16 -28.34 15.04
CA VAL A 589 14.80 -27.20 14.37
C VAL A 589 14.08 -26.88 13.07
N HIS A 590 13.75 -25.61 12.86
CA HIS A 590 13.03 -25.07 11.70
C HIS A 590 11.62 -25.65 11.48
N GLU A 591 11.00 -26.15 12.55
CA GLU A 591 9.65 -26.69 12.50
C GLU A 591 8.73 -25.99 13.52
N GLY A 592 7.47 -25.88 13.13
CA GLY A 592 6.38 -25.40 13.98
C GLY A 592 5.68 -26.59 14.65
N VAL A 593 5.51 -26.52 15.97
CA VAL A 593 4.75 -27.49 16.76
C VAL A 593 3.52 -26.83 17.33
N GLU A 594 2.35 -27.41 17.06
CA GLU A 594 1.10 -26.93 17.61
C GLU A 594 0.82 -27.53 18.98
N VAL A 595 0.48 -26.67 19.94
CA VAL A 595 0.15 -27.03 21.31
C VAL A 595 -1.23 -26.51 21.68
N THR A 596 -1.97 -27.32 22.43
CA THR A 596 -3.29 -26.96 22.95
C THR A 596 -3.24 -26.96 24.47
N LEU A 597 -3.43 -25.78 25.06
CA LEU A 597 -3.23 -25.51 26.47
C LEU A 597 -4.56 -25.12 27.12
N PRO A 598 -4.79 -25.48 28.40
CA PRO A 598 -5.97 -25.03 29.12
C PRO A 598 -5.95 -23.50 29.28
N LEU A 599 -7.06 -22.84 28.96
CA LEU A 599 -7.19 -21.39 29.15
C LEU A 599 -8.25 -21.12 30.22
N GLU A 600 -7.82 -20.52 31.33
CA GLU A 600 -8.75 -20.01 32.34
C GLU A 600 -9.23 -18.62 31.89
N GLY A 601 -10.53 -18.51 31.61
CA GLY A 601 -11.18 -17.30 31.08
C GLY A 601 -11.40 -17.31 29.57
N SER A 602 -12.23 -16.39 29.08
CA SER A 602 -12.60 -16.30 27.65
C SER A 602 -11.68 -15.41 26.82
N ALA A 603 -10.81 -14.61 27.45
CA ALA A 603 -9.97 -13.65 26.76
C ALA A 603 -8.67 -14.30 26.23
N ALA A 604 -8.44 -14.14 24.93
CA ALA A 604 -7.17 -14.52 24.29
C ALA A 604 -6.02 -13.65 24.83
N PRO A 605 -4.85 -14.22 25.10
CA PRO A 605 -3.68 -13.44 25.49
C PRO A 605 -3.29 -12.48 24.36
N GLU A 606 -3.05 -11.22 24.69
CA GLU A 606 -2.66 -10.22 23.69
C GLU A 606 -1.29 -10.52 23.11
N GLU A 607 -0.35 -10.97 23.93
CA GLU A 607 1.00 -11.34 23.53
C GLU A 607 1.53 -12.51 24.37
N LEU A 608 2.26 -13.41 23.72
CA LEU A 608 2.86 -14.59 24.34
C LEU A 608 4.37 -14.58 24.13
N GLU A 609 5.09 -15.13 25.09
CA GLU A 609 6.53 -15.35 25.01
C GLU A 609 6.88 -16.79 25.40
N VAL A 610 7.96 -17.31 24.82
CA VAL A 610 8.46 -18.64 25.15
C VAL A 610 9.71 -18.50 26.00
N VAL A 611 9.67 -19.07 27.20
CA VAL A 611 10.79 -19.11 28.13
C VAL A 611 11.32 -20.55 28.15
N PRO A 612 12.60 -20.79 27.83
CA PRO A 612 13.20 -22.11 28.01
C PRO A 612 13.08 -22.53 29.47
N GLN A 613 12.75 -23.80 29.76
CA GLN A 613 12.93 -24.30 31.12
C GLN A 613 14.42 -24.25 31.45
N GLU A 614 14.79 -23.48 32.48
CA GLU A 614 16.15 -23.52 33.00
C GLU A 614 16.45 -24.97 33.41
N ARG A 615 17.54 -25.51 32.85
CA ARG A 615 18.01 -26.86 33.16
C ARG A 615 18.71 -26.92 34.50
#